data_AF-A0A8H3AU20-F1
#
_entry.id   AF-A0A8H3AU20-F1
#
_cell.length_a   1.000
_cell.length_b   1.000
_cell.length_c   1.000
_cell.angle_alpha   90.00
_cell.angle_beta   90.00
_cell.angle_gamma   90.00
#
_symmetry.space_group_name_H-M   'P 1'
#
loop_
_entity.id
_entity.type
_entity.pdbx_description
1 polymer ?
#
loop_
_entity_poly.entity_id
_entity_poly.type
_entity_poly.pdbx_seq_one_letter_code
_entity_poly.pdbx_strand_id
1 'polypeptide(L)'
;MSQIADGVYTISLPHGDSRITDPGEGRWLNLLPGGSLGKDADKIRIKFNGDRGGYSLQFEKSGKYLTFEGSPFPNNKLLDGDKPRYFKIEKHEFYPDMYAINLSEDKNFHIAMAMERIYPPWVAMNSFPETQPWKFEKA
;
A
#
# COMPACT_ATOMS: atom_id res chain seq x y z
N MET A 1 -10.11 -18.47 2.70
CA MET A 1 -8.95 -17.56 2.60
C MET A 1 -8.78 -16.86 3.93
N SER A 2 -7.58 -16.88 4.52
CA SER A 2 -7.32 -16.24 5.80
C SER A 2 -7.21 -14.73 5.61
N GLN A 3 -8.09 -13.96 6.28
CA GLN A 3 -8.01 -12.51 6.33
C GLN A 3 -6.81 -12.08 7.18
N ILE A 4 -6.08 -11.04 6.77
CA ILE A 4 -5.06 -10.43 7.64
C ILE A 4 -5.77 -9.79 8.83
N ALA A 5 -5.24 -9.98 10.04
CA ALA A 5 -5.81 -9.36 11.23
C ALA A 5 -5.68 -7.83 11.17
N ASP A 6 -6.65 -7.13 11.74
CA ASP A 6 -6.54 -5.70 11.98
C ASP A 6 -5.32 -5.39 12.87
N GLY A 7 -4.64 -4.27 12.60
CA GLY A 7 -3.45 -3.88 13.35
C GLY A 7 -2.60 -2.84 12.63
N VAL A 8 -1.45 -2.53 13.22
CA VAL A 8 -0.44 -1.64 12.62
C VAL A 8 0.66 -2.49 12.03
N TYR A 9 1.04 -2.18 10.80
CA TYR A 9 2.01 -2.93 10.01
C TYR A 9 3.01 -2.01 9.34
N THR A 10 4.19 -2.55 9.02
CA THR A 10 5.03 -2.02 7.95
C THR A 10 4.78 -2.84 6.68
N ILE A 11 4.68 -2.15 5.55
CA ILE A 11 4.49 -2.78 4.23
C ILE A 11 5.73 -2.51 3.39
N SER A 12 6.46 -3.55 3.00
CA SER A 12 7.76 -3.43 2.33
C SER A 12 7.89 -4.32 1.10
N LEU A 13 8.88 -4.01 0.27
CA LEU A 13 9.32 -4.93 -0.78
C LEU A 13 9.85 -6.24 -0.18
N PRO A 14 9.84 -7.35 -0.96
CA PRO A 14 10.36 -8.65 -0.53
C PRO A 14 11.84 -8.64 -0.11
N HIS A 15 12.63 -7.76 -0.74
CA HIS A 15 14.06 -7.66 -0.54
C HIS A 15 14.42 -6.22 -0.16
N GLY A 16 15.22 -6.08 0.90
CA GLY A 16 15.66 -4.78 1.43
C GLY A 16 14.70 -4.17 2.45
N ASP A 17 14.95 -2.90 2.79
CA ASP A 17 14.22 -2.15 3.82
C ASP A 17 13.29 -1.07 3.22
N SER A 18 12.96 -1.19 1.94
CA SER A 18 12.12 -0.22 1.23
C SER A 18 10.65 -0.39 1.63
N ARG A 19 10.12 0.54 2.43
CA ARG A 19 8.78 0.55 3.01
C ARG A 19 7.90 1.63 2.39
N ILE A 20 6.61 1.34 2.23
CA ILE A 20 5.61 2.37 1.90
C ILE A 20 5.61 3.38 3.06
N THR A 21 5.99 4.62 2.76
CA THR A 21 6.20 5.65 3.77
C THR A 21 5.33 6.86 3.48
N ASP A 22 4.72 7.40 4.53
CA ASP A 22 3.98 8.66 4.54
C ASP A 22 4.92 9.84 4.18
N PRO A 23 4.74 10.46 2.99
CA PRO A 23 5.58 11.56 2.54
C PRO A 23 5.15 12.91 3.14
N GLY A 24 4.01 12.97 3.83
CA GLY A 24 3.30 14.19 4.17
C GLY A 24 2.44 14.74 3.03
N GLU A 25 1.60 15.70 3.40
CA GLU A 25 0.50 16.19 2.56
C GLU A 25 0.91 16.65 1.15
N GLY A 26 0.12 16.21 0.17
CA GLY A 26 0.22 16.63 -1.23
C GLY A 26 1.40 16.01 -1.98
N ARG A 27 1.97 14.93 -1.44
CA ARG A 27 3.12 14.25 -2.04
C ARG A 27 2.77 12.80 -2.37
N TRP A 28 3.33 12.31 -3.47
CA TRP A 28 3.21 10.90 -3.82
C TRP A 28 3.99 10.02 -2.85
N LEU A 29 3.45 8.84 -2.56
CA LEU A 29 4.06 7.86 -1.70
C LEU A 29 5.37 7.36 -2.32
N ASN A 30 6.39 7.24 -1.49
CA ASN A 30 7.70 6.70 -1.87
C ASN A 30 7.96 5.42 -1.10
N LEU A 31 8.80 4.58 -1.67
CA LEU A 31 9.46 3.49 -0.96
C LEU A 31 10.78 3.98 -0.39
N LEU A 32 10.87 4.01 0.94
CA LEU A 32 12.03 4.54 1.67
C LEU A 32 12.48 3.55 2.76
N PRO A 33 13.75 3.60 3.20
CA PRO A 33 14.20 2.90 4.39
C PRO A 33 13.38 3.26 5.63
N GLY A 34 13.25 2.34 6.58
CA GLY A 34 12.48 2.57 7.82
C GLY A 34 13.00 3.79 8.59
N GLY A 35 12.07 4.61 9.09
CA GLY A 35 12.42 5.83 9.84
C GLY A 35 12.95 7.01 9.02
N SER A 36 13.08 6.90 7.69
CA SER A 36 13.64 7.98 6.84
C SER A 36 12.91 9.32 6.97
N LEU A 37 11.60 9.29 7.24
CA LEU A 37 10.78 10.50 7.40
C LEU A 37 10.32 10.71 8.85
N GLY A 38 11.05 10.14 9.81
CA GLY A 38 10.75 10.24 11.24
C GLY A 38 9.93 9.07 11.77
N LYS A 39 9.65 9.13 13.07
CA LYS A 39 8.96 8.08 13.80
C LYS A 39 7.58 7.82 13.20
N ASP A 40 7.23 6.53 13.07
CA ASP A 40 5.93 6.02 12.64
C ASP A 40 5.50 6.40 11.21
N ALA A 41 6.38 7.01 10.39
CA ALA A 41 6.07 7.38 9.01
C ALA A 41 5.81 6.17 8.09
N ASP A 42 6.39 5.02 8.42
CA ASP A 42 6.25 3.74 7.72
C ASP A 42 5.22 2.80 8.37
N LYS A 43 4.53 3.27 9.41
CA LYS A 43 3.52 2.51 10.15
C LYS A 43 2.15 2.77 9.57
N ILE A 44 1.50 1.69 9.12
CA ILE A 44 0.21 1.71 8.45
C ILE A 44 -0.77 0.89 9.26
N ARG A 45 -1.81 1.54 9.78
CA ARG A 45 -2.98 0.89 10.37
C ARG A 45 -3.85 0.31 9.29
N ILE A 46 -4.09 -0.98 9.40
CA ILE A 46 -4.93 -1.77 8.52
C ILE A 46 -6.19 -2.13 9.29
N LYS A 47 -7.34 -1.79 8.70
CA LYS A 47 -8.65 -2.07 9.27
C LYS A 47 -9.61 -2.59 8.22
N PHE A 48 -10.18 -3.77 8.44
CA PHE A 48 -11.19 -4.33 7.56
C PHE A 48 -12.51 -3.57 7.67
N ASN A 49 -13.15 -3.36 6.52
CA ASN A 49 -14.51 -2.82 6.42
C ASN A 49 -15.37 -3.81 5.63
N GLY A 50 -16.30 -4.47 6.33
CA GLY A 50 -17.20 -5.46 5.75
C GLY A 50 -18.12 -4.89 4.68
N ASP A 51 -18.66 -3.69 4.89
CA ASP A 51 -19.58 -3.02 3.95
C ASP A 51 -18.89 -2.64 2.64
N ARG A 52 -17.58 -2.43 2.68
CA ARG A 52 -16.75 -2.06 1.52
C ARG A 52 -15.98 -3.25 0.93
N GLY A 53 -16.05 -4.42 1.58
CA GLY A 53 -15.40 -5.65 1.13
C GLY A 53 -13.87 -5.55 1.06
N GLY A 54 -13.24 -4.72 1.89
CA GLY A 54 -11.81 -4.46 1.83
C GLY A 54 -11.25 -3.71 3.05
N TYR A 55 -9.95 -3.52 3.06
CA TYR A 55 -9.20 -2.84 4.11
C TYR A 55 -8.97 -1.37 3.75
N SER A 56 -9.11 -0.51 4.73
CA SER A 56 -8.53 0.83 4.70
C SER A 56 -7.09 0.78 5.22
N LEU A 57 -6.19 1.53 4.59
CA LEU A 57 -4.77 1.66 4.97
C LEU A 57 -4.54 3.11 5.40
N GLN A 58 -4.28 3.35 6.68
CA GLN A 58 -4.10 4.67 7.28
C GLN A 58 -2.69 4.81 7.85
N PHE A 59 -1.97 5.87 7.50
CA PHE A 59 -0.66 6.16 8.10
C PHE A 59 -0.83 6.59 9.56
N GLU A 60 -0.07 5.99 10.47
CA GLU A 60 -0.11 6.34 11.90
C GLU A 60 0.40 7.76 12.14
N LYS A 61 1.41 8.19 11.38
CA LYS A 61 2.03 9.51 11.54
C LYS A 61 1.09 10.67 11.21
N SER A 62 0.43 10.65 10.06
CA SER A 62 -0.47 11.74 9.64
C SER A 62 -1.94 11.49 9.97
N GLY A 63 -2.34 10.24 10.20
CA GLY A 63 -3.75 9.86 10.27
C GLY A 63 -4.45 9.87 8.89
N LYS A 64 -3.73 10.07 7.79
CA LYS A 64 -4.29 10.07 6.44
C LYS A 64 -4.28 8.68 5.83
N TYR A 65 -5.15 8.45 4.86
CA TYR A 65 -5.29 7.20 4.16
C TYR A 65 -4.43 7.16 2.90
N LEU A 66 -3.91 5.98 2.59
CA LEU A 66 -3.36 5.68 1.28
C LEU A 66 -4.49 5.71 0.24
N THR A 67 -4.33 6.54 -0.79
CA THR A 67 -5.33 6.80 -1.82
C THR A 67 -4.69 7.17 -3.16
N PHE A 68 -5.51 7.49 -4.16
CA PHE A 68 -5.12 8.00 -5.47
C PHE A 68 -6.20 8.93 -6.04
N GLU A 69 -5.83 9.77 -7.00
CA GLU A 69 -6.73 10.72 -7.64
C GLU A 69 -7.56 10.07 -8.76
N GLY A 70 -8.82 10.48 -8.87
CA GLY A 70 -9.72 10.06 -9.94
C GLY A 70 -10.06 8.57 -9.96
N SER A 71 -10.32 8.06 -11.16
CA SER A 71 -10.51 6.63 -11.45
C SER A 71 -9.16 5.90 -11.49
N PRO A 72 -9.11 4.58 -11.19
CA PRO A 72 -7.87 3.83 -11.29
C PRO A 72 -7.39 3.75 -12.75
N PHE A 73 -6.09 3.94 -12.96
CA PHE A 73 -5.42 3.74 -14.24
C PHE A 73 -3.98 3.26 -14.01
N PRO A 74 -3.33 2.64 -15.00
CA PRO A 74 -1.97 2.14 -14.82
C PRO A 74 -0.99 3.29 -14.55
N ASN A 75 -0.09 3.10 -13.57
CA ASN A 75 0.84 4.12 -13.09
C ASN A 75 0.18 5.31 -12.37
N ASN A 76 -1.08 5.19 -11.93
CA ASN A 76 -1.72 6.20 -11.08
C ASN A 76 -1.04 6.25 -9.70
N LYS A 77 -0.25 7.29 -9.45
CA LYS A 77 0.58 7.40 -8.24
C LYS A 77 -0.28 7.54 -7.00
N LEU A 78 0.10 6.79 -5.98
CA LEU A 78 -0.56 6.85 -4.68
C LEU A 78 -0.09 8.07 -3.91
N LEU A 79 -0.96 8.59 -3.06
CA LEU A 79 -0.71 9.71 -2.15
C LEU A 79 -1.44 9.47 -0.83
N ASP A 80 -1.22 10.36 0.13
CA ASP A 80 -2.02 10.46 1.34
C ASP A 80 -3.30 11.28 1.10
N GLY A 81 -4.38 10.97 1.81
CA GLY A 81 -5.61 11.77 1.73
C GLY A 81 -6.62 11.47 2.83
N ASP A 82 -7.61 12.34 2.98
CA ASP A 82 -8.54 12.28 4.11
C ASP A 82 -9.60 11.18 4.00
N LYS A 83 -9.79 10.63 2.79
CA LYS A 83 -10.79 9.60 2.51
C LYS A 83 -10.13 8.27 2.17
N PRO A 84 -10.59 7.16 2.75
CA PRO A 84 -10.05 5.84 2.42
C PRO A 84 -10.46 5.42 1.02
N ARG A 85 -9.49 4.83 0.30
CA ARG A 85 -9.77 3.78 -0.68
C ARG A 85 -9.68 2.43 0.02
N TYR A 86 -10.34 1.44 -0.55
CA TYR A 86 -10.43 0.11 0.04
C TYR A 86 -9.70 -0.89 -0.83
N PHE A 87 -8.96 -1.78 -0.18
CA PHE A 87 -8.10 -2.74 -0.86
C PHE A 87 -8.36 -4.15 -0.35
N LYS A 88 -8.34 -5.14 -1.23
CA LYS A 88 -8.29 -6.55 -0.85
C LYS A 88 -6.84 -6.93 -0.63
N ILE A 89 -6.54 -7.44 0.57
CA ILE A 89 -5.23 -7.95 0.92
C ILE A 89 -5.34 -9.47 0.95
N GLU A 90 -4.66 -10.11 0.00
CA GLU A 90 -4.76 -11.55 -0.25
C GLU A 90 -3.36 -12.15 -0.26
N LYS A 91 -3.24 -13.44 0.06
CA LYS A 91 -1.95 -14.15 -0.06
C LYS A 91 -1.52 -14.13 -1.52
N HIS A 92 -0.24 -13.82 -1.75
CA HIS A 92 0.30 -13.77 -3.10
C HIS A 92 0.36 -15.18 -3.70
N GLU A 93 -0.04 -15.34 -4.97
CA GLU A 93 -0.14 -16.64 -5.65
C GLU A 93 1.19 -17.41 -5.67
N PHE A 94 2.27 -16.71 -6.06
CA PHE A 94 3.60 -17.31 -6.19
C PHE A 94 4.50 -17.18 -4.94
N TYR A 95 4.08 -16.39 -3.95
CA TYR A 95 4.88 -16.10 -2.74
C TYR A 95 3.98 -16.19 -1.50
N PRO A 96 3.71 -17.40 -0.96
CA PRO A 96 2.70 -17.63 0.07
C PRO A 96 2.91 -16.86 1.40
N ASP A 97 4.14 -16.46 1.69
CA ASP A 97 4.48 -15.65 2.86
C ASP A 97 4.27 -14.15 2.65
N MET A 98 3.90 -13.76 1.43
CA MET A 98 3.69 -12.37 1.02
C MET A 98 2.23 -12.15 0.61
N TYR A 99 1.90 -10.90 0.34
CA TYR A 99 0.55 -10.47 0.02
C TYR A 99 0.51 -9.66 -1.27
N ALA A 100 -0.61 -9.79 -1.99
CA ALA A 100 -1.02 -8.85 -3.03
C ALA A 100 -2.02 -7.86 -2.44
N ILE A 101 -1.97 -6.60 -2.89
CA ILE A 101 -2.88 -5.54 -2.45
C ILE A 101 -3.67 -5.05 -3.66
N ASN A 102 -4.85 -5.62 -3.86
CA ASN A 102 -5.74 -5.34 -4.99
C ASN A 102 -6.73 -4.25 -4.63
N LEU A 103 -7.14 -3.41 -5.58
CA LEU A 103 -8.23 -2.46 -5.36
C LEU A 103 -9.55 -3.22 -5.16
N SER A 104 -10.34 -2.84 -4.14
CA SER A 104 -11.54 -3.60 -3.79
C SER A 104 -12.65 -3.48 -4.84
N GLU A 105 -12.78 -2.30 -5.46
CA GLU A 105 -13.80 -2.00 -6.47
C GLU A 105 -13.43 -2.49 -7.87
N ASP A 106 -12.15 -2.72 -8.16
CA ASP A 106 -11.69 -3.29 -9.42
C ASP A 106 -10.39 -4.10 -9.23
N LYS A 107 -10.53 -5.43 -9.31
CA LYS A 107 -9.41 -6.37 -9.14
C LYS A 107 -8.36 -6.31 -10.25
N ASN A 108 -8.63 -5.63 -11.36
CA ASN A 108 -7.65 -5.45 -12.43
C ASN A 108 -6.54 -4.48 -11.99
N PHE A 109 -6.75 -3.73 -10.91
CA PHE A 109 -5.77 -2.80 -10.38
C PHE A 109 -5.23 -3.24 -9.03
N HIS A 110 -3.93 -3.11 -8.84
CA HIS A 110 -3.23 -3.46 -7.62
C HIS A 110 -2.12 -2.45 -7.30
N ILE A 111 -1.69 -2.41 -6.04
CA ILE A 111 -0.59 -1.55 -5.60
C ILE A 111 0.74 -2.18 -6.03
N ALA A 112 1.57 -1.41 -6.72
CA ALA A 112 2.91 -1.81 -7.14
C ALA A 112 3.88 -0.60 -7.13
N MET A 113 5.13 -0.86 -7.52
CA MET A 113 6.06 0.22 -7.85
C MET A 113 5.62 0.93 -9.13
N ALA A 114 5.81 2.25 -9.18
CA ALA A 114 5.63 3.05 -10.38
C ALA A 114 6.69 2.73 -11.44
N MET A 115 6.35 2.88 -12.72
CA MET A 115 7.23 2.50 -13.83
C MET A 115 8.30 3.56 -14.17
N GLU A 116 8.10 4.81 -13.79
CA GLU A 116 8.87 5.96 -14.31
C GLU A 116 10.11 6.34 -13.49
N ARG A 117 10.21 5.90 -12.22
CA ARG A 117 11.26 6.37 -11.29
C ARG A 117 11.96 5.22 -10.59
N ILE A 118 13.29 5.19 -10.73
CA ILE A 118 14.15 4.14 -10.16
C ILE A 118 14.47 4.41 -8.67
N TYR A 119 14.69 5.67 -8.24
CA TYR A 119 15.06 5.96 -6.84
C TYR A 119 14.68 7.36 -6.30
N PRO A 120 14.15 7.44 -5.05
CA PRO A 120 13.31 6.41 -4.45
C PRO A 120 12.11 6.11 -5.38
N PRO A 121 11.74 4.83 -5.56
CA PRO A 121 10.61 4.49 -6.40
C PRO A 121 9.30 4.99 -5.76
N TRP A 122 8.39 5.45 -6.61
CA TRP A 122 7.03 5.78 -6.18
C TRP A 122 6.18 4.53 -6.07
N VAL A 123 5.12 4.63 -5.28
CA VAL A 123 4.07 3.63 -5.24
C VAL A 123 2.91 4.08 -6.13
N ALA A 124 2.37 3.17 -6.93
CA ALA A 124 1.28 3.47 -7.87
C ALA A 124 0.29 2.31 -7.96
N MET A 125 -0.89 2.60 -8.50
CA MET A 125 -1.77 1.57 -9.06
C MET A 125 -1.16 1.04 -10.35
N ASN A 126 -1.26 -0.27 -10.54
CA ASN A 126 -0.82 -0.96 -11.75
C ASN A 126 -1.87 -2.00 -12.16
N SER A 127 -1.82 -2.45 -13.42
CA SER A 127 -2.77 -3.41 -14.00
C SER A 127 -2.09 -4.57 -14.72
N PHE A 128 -0.82 -4.84 -14.39
CA PHE A 128 -0.14 -6.02 -14.92
C PHE A 128 -0.77 -7.32 -14.40
N PRO A 129 -0.70 -8.43 -15.17
CA PRO A 129 -1.19 -9.72 -14.71
C PRO A 129 -0.47 -10.23 -13.45
N GLU A 130 0.82 -9.93 -13.34
CA GLU A 130 1.62 -10.25 -12.16
C GLU A 130 1.47 -9.12 -11.13
N THR A 131 0.94 -9.47 -9.95
CA THR A 131 0.83 -8.54 -8.82
C THR A 131 2.17 -8.36 -8.13
N GLN A 132 2.47 -7.15 -7.65
CA GLN A 132 3.64 -6.95 -6.80
C GLN A 132 3.48 -7.70 -5.46
N PRO A 133 4.42 -8.59 -5.08
CA PRO A 133 4.44 -9.15 -3.74
C PRO A 133 4.89 -8.10 -2.71
N TRP A 134 4.15 -8.02 -1.61
CA TRP A 134 4.41 -7.16 -0.47
C TRP A 134 4.60 -7.97 0.80
N LYS A 135 5.61 -7.63 1.59
CA LYS A 135 5.83 -8.19 2.93
C LYS A 135 5.09 -7.33 3.95
N PHE A 136 4.36 -7.99 4.85
CA PHE A 136 3.65 -7.35 5.96
C PHE A 136 4.29 -7.80 7.26
N GLU A 137 4.80 -6.85 8.04
CA GLU A 137 5.35 -7.12 9.37
C GLU A 137 4.55 -6.32 10.40
N LYS A 138 4.06 -6.99 11.44
CA LYS A 138 3.27 -6.35 12.50
C LYS A 138 4.21 -5.48 13.35
N ALA A 139 3.80 -4.23 13.60
CA ALA A 139 4.56 -3.23 14.32
C ALA A 139 4.43 -3.33 15.84
#